data_AF-A0A850BB96-F1
#
_entry.id   AF-A0A850BB96-F1
#
_cell.length_a   1.000
_cell.length_b   1.000
_cell.length_c   1.000
_cell.angle_alpha   90.00
_cell.angle_beta   90.00
_cell.angle_gamma   90.00
#
_symmetry.space_group_name_H-M   'P 1'
#
loop_
_entity.id
_entity.type
_entity.pdbx_description
1 polymer ?
#
loop_
_entity_poly.entity_id
_entity_poly.type
_entity_poly.pdbx_seq_one_letter_code
_entity_poly.pdbx_strand_id
1 'polypeptide(L)'
;MTSKSRLIAIATVLGVAFTSLPADSQPAQPTKEARDEAKTRFLKGLELFREGDYQAALIEFRRANELAPNFNVLYNIGQVYFQLTDYPNALVSLERYLSEGGDQISAKRREEVQKDIDKLRARIANLEITTNVPDVDIAIDDVPHGKTPFQKPLMVGAGRHRITASKEGFRSVTKLVEVAGADSLKIPLVLEARES
;
A
#
# COMPACT_ATOMS: atom_id res chain seq x y z
N MET A 1 -3.99 31.71 -68.94
CA MET A 1 -4.12 33.18 -68.94
C MET A 1 -5.59 33.51 -68.74
N THR A 2 -6.01 33.83 -67.50
CA THR A 2 -7.12 34.72 -67.15
C THR A 2 -7.24 34.78 -65.63
N SER A 3 -6.96 35.96 -65.10
CA SER A 3 -7.11 36.37 -63.70
C SER A 3 -8.55 36.80 -63.42
N LYS A 4 -8.98 36.70 -62.14
CA LYS A 4 -10.02 37.45 -61.38
C LYS A 4 -10.64 36.47 -60.36
N SER A 5 -10.79 36.72 -59.06
CA SER A 5 -10.98 37.97 -58.31
C SER A 5 -10.58 37.78 -56.83
N ARG A 6 -10.22 38.89 -56.19
CA ARG A 6 -9.95 39.01 -54.75
C ARG A 6 -11.25 39.01 -53.94
N LEU A 7 -11.28 38.29 -52.82
CA LEU A 7 -12.13 38.58 -51.66
C LEU A 7 -11.26 38.45 -50.41
N ILE A 8 -11.01 39.58 -49.77
CA ILE A 8 -10.41 39.65 -48.44
C ILE A 8 -11.59 39.63 -47.46
N ALA A 9 -11.84 38.48 -46.83
CA ALA A 9 -12.71 38.40 -45.67
C ALA A 9 -11.82 38.55 -44.43
N ILE A 10 -11.88 39.72 -43.78
CA ILE A 10 -11.30 39.94 -42.46
C ILE A 10 -12.22 39.22 -41.46
N ALA A 11 -11.89 37.98 -41.13
CA ALA A 11 -12.51 37.27 -40.02
C ALA A 11 -11.74 37.62 -38.75
N THR A 12 -12.31 38.49 -37.94
CA THR A 12 -11.85 38.78 -36.58
C THR A 12 -12.08 37.52 -35.73
N VAL A 13 -11.06 36.67 -35.62
CA VAL A 13 -11.09 35.53 -34.70
C VAL A 13 -10.91 36.07 -33.28
N LEU A 14 -12.01 36.12 -32.52
CA LEU A 14 -11.97 36.29 -31.08
C LEU A 14 -11.11 35.14 -30.51
N GLY A 15 -9.93 35.47 -30.00
CA GLY A 15 -9.04 34.52 -29.36
C GLY A 15 -9.68 34.00 -28.07
N VAL A 16 -10.29 32.82 -28.13
CA VAL A 16 -10.59 32.04 -26.93
C VAL A 16 -9.26 31.51 -26.42
N ALA A 17 -8.77 32.10 -25.33
CA ALA A 17 -7.60 31.61 -24.63
C ALA A 17 -7.89 30.20 -24.10
N PHE A 18 -7.38 29.18 -24.78
CA PHE A 18 -7.28 27.84 -24.21
C PHE A 18 -6.27 27.92 -23.07
N THR A 19 -6.76 27.95 -21.83
CA THR A 19 -5.93 27.74 -20.66
C THR A 19 -5.41 26.31 -20.70
N SER A 20 -4.13 26.15 -21.05
CA SER A 20 -3.43 24.87 -20.95
C SER A 20 -3.48 24.43 -19.49
N LEU A 21 -4.25 23.38 -19.20
CA LEU A 21 -4.17 22.70 -17.92
C LEU A 21 -2.73 22.20 -17.73
N PRO A 22 -2.16 22.32 -16.52
CA PRO A 22 -0.81 21.82 -16.25
C PRO A 22 -0.76 20.33 -16.57
N ALA A 23 0.16 19.98 -17.46
CA ALA A 23 0.44 18.61 -17.85
C ALA A 23 0.73 17.77 -16.60
N ASP A 24 0.21 16.54 -16.60
CA ASP A 24 0.50 15.49 -15.62
C ASP A 24 1.95 15.58 -15.14
N SER A 25 2.12 15.88 -13.86
CA SER A 25 3.42 15.85 -13.22
C SER A 25 3.84 14.38 -13.11
N GLN A 26 4.43 13.84 -14.18
CA GLN A 26 5.11 12.56 -14.10
C GLN A 26 6.12 12.64 -12.95
N PRO A 27 6.16 11.64 -12.04
CA PRO A 27 7.11 11.63 -10.94
C PRO A 27 8.52 11.84 -11.49
N ALA A 28 9.21 12.88 -11.01
CA ALA A 28 10.57 13.14 -11.42
C ALA A 28 11.44 11.91 -11.10
N GLN A 29 12.29 11.51 -12.05
CA GLN A 29 13.21 10.39 -11.81
C GLN A 29 14.16 10.73 -10.64
N PRO A 30 14.53 9.75 -9.78
CA PRO A 30 15.45 9.98 -8.68
C PRO A 30 16.80 10.56 -9.15
N THR A 31 17.31 11.55 -8.42
CA THR A 31 18.63 12.14 -8.70
C THR A 31 19.75 11.12 -8.50
N LYS A 32 20.96 11.45 -8.95
CA LYS A 32 22.12 10.57 -8.70
C LYS A 32 22.38 10.45 -7.20
N GLU A 33 22.31 11.56 -6.48
CA GLU A 33 22.52 11.63 -5.04
C GLU A 33 21.49 10.78 -4.29
N ALA A 34 20.22 10.83 -4.70
CA ALA A 34 19.17 9.98 -4.13
C ALA A 34 19.42 8.49 -4.38
N ARG A 35 19.91 8.12 -5.57
CA ARG A 35 20.27 6.73 -5.90
C ARG A 35 21.48 6.24 -5.10
N ASP A 36 22.49 7.08 -4.91
CA ASP A 36 23.69 6.76 -4.13
C ASP A 36 23.37 6.59 -2.63
N GLU A 37 22.53 7.47 -2.07
CA GLU A 37 22.01 7.33 -0.70
C GLU A 37 21.14 6.07 -0.58
N ALA A 38 20.21 5.83 -1.51
CA ALA A 38 19.38 4.63 -1.51
C ALA A 38 20.20 3.34 -1.50
N LYS A 39 21.30 3.30 -2.28
CA LYS A 39 22.25 2.18 -2.27
C LYS A 39 22.92 2.01 -0.91
N THR A 40 23.36 3.10 -0.29
CA THR A 40 23.99 3.08 1.04
C THR A 40 23.01 2.53 2.09
N ARG A 41 21.77 3.04 2.09
CA ARG A 41 20.66 2.56 2.94
C ARG A 41 20.38 1.08 2.73
N PHE A 42 20.28 0.65 1.47
CA PHE A 42 20.05 -0.76 1.13
C PHE A 42 21.15 -1.67 1.66
N LEU A 43 22.42 -1.29 1.50
CA LEU A 43 23.56 -2.06 2.02
C LEU A 43 23.53 -2.14 3.56
N LYS A 44 23.16 -1.05 4.23
CA LYS A 44 22.98 -1.06 5.70
C LYS A 44 21.82 -1.98 6.12
N GLY A 45 20.72 -1.98 5.39
CA GLY A 45 19.61 -2.91 5.59
C GLY A 45 20.04 -4.38 5.49
N LEU A 46 20.89 -4.72 4.51
CA LEU A 46 21.43 -6.08 4.37
C LEU A 46 22.38 -6.48 5.51
N GLU A 47 23.12 -5.53 6.09
CA GLU A 47 23.95 -5.76 7.27
C GLU A 47 23.07 -6.06 8.49
N LEU A 48 22.12 -5.17 8.80
CA LEU A 48 21.20 -5.30 9.93
C LEU A 48 20.36 -6.58 9.84
N PHE A 49 19.91 -6.95 8.63
CA PHE A 49 19.19 -8.20 8.41
C PHE A 49 20.03 -9.43 8.76
N ARG A 50 21.32 -9.44 8.40
CA ARG A 50 22.25 -10.54 8.74
C ARG A 50 22.55 -10.59 10.24
N GLU A 51 22.50 -9.45 10.92
CA GLU A 51 22.63 -9.34 12.38
C GLU A 51 21.35 -9.76 13.12
N GLY A 52 20.23 -9.95 12.41
CA GLY A 52 18.93 -10.27 12.99
C GLY A 52 18.17 -9.07 13.54
N ASP A 53 18.68 -7.84 13.34
CA ASP A 53 17.96 -6.61 13.68
C ASP A 53 16.96 -6.27 12.56
N TYR A 54 15.87 -7.04 12.52
CA TYR A 54 14.87 -6.97 11.47
C TYR A 54 14.10 -5.65 11.49
N GLN A 55 13.85 -5.06 12.67
CA GLN A 55 13.18 -3.76 12.77
C GLN A 55 14.04 -2.66 12.14
N ALA A 56 15.33 -2.59 12.47
CA ALA A 56 16.22 -1.60 11.88
C ALA A 56 16.44 -1.85 10.38
N ALA A 57 16.57 -3.12 9.97
CA ALA A 57 16.69 -3.49 8.55
C ALA A 57 15.47 -3.02 7.74
N LEU A 58 14.26 -3.20 8.26
CA LEU A 58 13.01 -2.76 7.60
C LEU A 58 13.02 -1.26 7.35
N ILE A 59 13.46 -0.47 8.33
CA ILE A 59 13.54 0.99 8.22
C ILE A 59 14.50 1.40 7.09
N GLU A 60 15.69 0.80 7.05
CA GLU A 60 16.71 1.13 6.06
C GLU A 60 16.28 0.70 4.64
N PHE A 61 15.66 -0.47 4.47
CA PHE A 61 15.12 -0.89 3.18
C PHE A 61 13.97 0.00 2.70
N ARG A 62 13.08 0.41 3.60
CA ARG A 62 11.99 1.33 3.25
C ARG A 62 12.52 2.69 2.80
N ARG A 63 13.46 3.27 3.55
CA ARG A 63 14.10 4.55 3.17
C ARG A 63 14.81 4.44 1.82
N ALA A 64 15.51 3.33 1.56
CA ALA A 64 16.13 3.08 0.27
C ALA A 64 15.09 3.11 -0.87
N ASN A 65 13.97 2.42 -0.69
CA ASN A 65 12.90 2.34 -1.68
C ASN A 65 12.10 3.65 -1.83
N GLU A 66 12.01 4.46 -0.77
CA GLU A 66 11.40 5.80 -0.82
C GLU A 66 12.27 6.78 -1.61
N LEU A 67 13.59 6.71 -1.45
CA LEU A 67 14.56 7.58 -2.16
C LEU A 67 14.71 7.21 -3.64
N ALA A 68 14.79 5.92 -3.93
CA ALA A 68 14.90 5.40 -5.28
C ALA A 68 14.09 4.10 -5.40
N PRO A 69 12.80 4.18 -5.80
CA PRO A 69 11.93 3.02 -5.94
C PRO A 69 12.56 1.94 -6.83
N ASN A 70 12.62 0.72 -6.30
CA ASN A 70 13.18 -0.43 -7.00
C ASN A 70 12.48 -1.71 -6.51
N PHE A 71 11.78 -2.39 -7.42
CA PHE A 71 11.02 -3.58 -7.09
C PHE A 71 11.87 -4.66 -6.38
N ASN A 72 13.17 -4.77 -6.68
CA ASN A 72 14.05 -5.75 -6.03
C ASN A 72 14.18 -5.53 -4.51
N VAL A 73 14.02 -4.29 -4.04
CA VAL A 73 14.03 -3.98 -2.61
C VAL A 73 12.76 -4.52 -1.93
N LEU A 74 11.63 -4.59 -2.64
CA LEU A 74 10.36 -5.11 -2.10
C LEU A 74 10.45 -6.57 -1.66
N TYR A 75 11.24 -7.40 -2.36
CA TYR A 75 11.47 -8.78 -1.91
C TYR A 75 12.16 -8.80 -0.54
N ASN A 76 13.19 -7.97 -0.35
CA ASN A 76 13.90 -7.88 0.94
C ASN A 76 12.96 -7.36 2.05
N ILE A 77 12.17 -6.34 1.76
CA ILE A 77 11.13 -5.84 2.68
C ILE A 77 10.15 -6.96 3.06
N GLY A 78 9.67 -7.74 2.10
CA GLY A 78 8.78 -8.87 2.35
C GLY A 78 9.42 -9.96 3.22
N GLN A 79 10.70 -10.27 2.99
CA GLN A 79 11.44 -11.21 3.84
C GLN A 79 11.61 -10.67 5.27
N VAL A 80 11.87 -9.38 5.44
CA VAL A 80 12.00 -8.78 6.78
C VAL A 80 10.68 -8.82 7.53
N TYR A 81 9.55 -8.47 6.87
CA TYR A 81 8.22 -8.62 7.47
C TYR A 81 7.92 -10.06 7.85
N PHE A 82 8.32 -11.04 7.04
CA PHE A 82 8.20 -12.46 7.39
C PHE A 82 8.95 -12.81 8.68
N GLN A 83 10.19 -12.32 8.84
CA GLN A 83 10.98 -12.54 10.06
C GLN A 83 10.35 -11.85 11.29
N LEU A 84 9.72 -10.69 11.08
CA LEU A 84 8.95 -9.98 12.10
C LEU A 84 7.58 -10.60 12.38
N THR A 85 7.22 -11.70 11.71
CA THR A 85 5.90 -12.36 11.76
C THR A 85 4.73 -11.48 11.34
N ASP A 86 5.01 -10.36 10.68
CA ASP A 86 4.02 -9.49 10.05
C ASP A 86 3.68 -10.04 8.67
N TYR A 87 2.97 -11.17 8.67
CA TYR A 87 2.62 -11.88 7.44
C TYR A 87 1.78 -11.05 6.47
N PRO A 88 0.80 -10.21 6.91
CA PRO A 88 0.06 -9.33 6.01
C PRO A 88 0.98 -8.40 5.21
N ASN A 89 1.91 -7.70 5.87
CA ASN A 89 2.82 -6.80 5.15
C ASN A 89 3.86 -7.55 4.31
N ALA A 90 4.27 -8.76 4.74
CA ALA A 90 5.09 -9.64 3.92
C ALA A 90 4.38 -10.01 2.61
N LEU A 91 3.11 -10.43 2.70
CA LEU A 91 2.28 -10.79 1.54
C LEU A 91 2.18 -9.63 0.55
N VAL A 92 1.79 -8.45 1.03
CA VAL A 92 1.67 -7.24 0.20
C VAL A 92 2.99 -6.91 -0.49
N SER A 93 4.11 -6.99 0.22
CA SER A 93 5.43 -6.67 -0.34
C SER A 93 5.85 -7.64 -1.44
N LEU A 94 5.59 -8.94 -1.27
CA LEU A 94 5.90 -9.96 -2.28
C LEU A 94 4.96 -9.92 -3.48
N GLU A 95 3.68 -9.64 -3.28
CA GLU A 95 2.74 -9.42 -4.39
C GLU A 95 3.15 -8.20 -5.22
N ARG A 96 3.57 -7.10 -4.56
CA ARG A 96 4.12 -5.94 -5.26
C ARG A 96 5.44 -6.25 -5.97
N TYR A 97 6.34 -7.03 -5.38
CA TYR A 97 7.56 -7.48 -6.06
C TYR A 97 7.24 -8.16 -7.40
N LEU A 98 6.31 -9.12 -7.40
CA LEU A 98 5.90 -9.82 -8.63
C LEU A 98 5.18 -8.91 -9.63
N SER A 99 4.34 -7.99 -9.15
CA SER A 99 3.59 -7.07 -9.98
C SER A 99 4.49 -6.02 -10.63
N GLU A 100 5.33 -5.34 -9.84
CA GLU A 100 6.21 -4.26 -10.30
C GLU A 100 7.39 -4.79 -11.11
N GLY A 101 7.91 -5.97 -10.78
CA GLY A 101 9.02 -6.57 -11.52
C GLY A 101 8.61 -7.20 -12.86
N GLY A 102 7.34 -7.59 -13.04
CA GLY A 102 6.81 -8.04 -14.33
C GLY A 102 7.71 -9.07 -15.04
N ASP A 103 8.06 -8.78 -16.29
CA ASP A 103 8.91 -9.63 -17.14
C ASP A 103 10.40 -9.59 -16.77
N GLN A 104 10.82 -8.67 -15.91
CA GLN A 104 12.19 -8.61 -15.39
C GLN A 104 12.47 -9.76 -14.40
N ILE A 105 11.41 -10.38 -13.87
CA ILE A 105 11.51 -11.54 -12.97
C ILE A 105 11.45 -12.81 -13.79
N SER A 106 12.48 -13.65 -13.69
CA SER A 106 12.51 -14.94 -14.38
C SER A 106 11.33 -15.83 -13.96
N ALA A 107 10.85 -16.68 -14.87
CA ALA A 107 9.73 -17.60 -14.59
C ALA A 107 9.98 -18.48 -13.35
N LYS A 108 11.22 -18.99 -13.20
CA LYS A 108 11.63 -19.75 -12.02
C LYS A 108 11.49 -18.93 -10.73
N ARG A 109 11.99 -17.69 -10.73
CA ARG A 109 11.92 -16.82 -9.56
C ARG A 109 10.49 -16.45 -9.20
N ARG A 110 9.65 -16.22 -10.21
CA ARG A 110 8.21 -15.98 -10.03
C ARG A 110 7.54 -17.16 -9.35
N GLU A 111 7.84 -18.39 -9.77
CA GLU A 111 7.31 -19.61 -9.14
C GLU A 111 7.76 -19.76 -7.67
N GLU A 112 9.03 -19.49 -7.37
CA GLU A 112 9.55 -19.51 -5.99
C GLU A 112 8.79 -18.54 -5.08
N VAL A 113 8.67 -17.27 -5.51
CA VAL A 113 7.99 -16.25 -4.71
C VAL A 113 6.48 -16.51 -4.61
N GLN A 114 5.86 -17.08 -5.65
CA GLN A 114 4.45 -17.47 -5.59
C GLN A 114 4.20 -18.54 -4.51
N LYS A 115 5.11 -19.52 -4.35
CA LYS A 115 5.01 -20.51 -3.26
C LYS A 115 5.10 -19.85 -1.89
N ASP A 116 5.92 -18.82 -1.72
CA ASP A 116 6.02 -18.09 -0.46
C ASP A 116 4.77 -17.25 -0.18
N ILE A 117 4.19 -16.63 -1.21
CA ILE A 117 2.87 -15.97 -1.13
C ILE A 117 1.78 -16.95 -0.70
N ASP A 118 1.74 -18.15 -1.25
CA ASP A 118 0.72 -19.15 -0.90
C ASP A 118 0.86 -19.63 0.55
N LYS A 119 2.10 -19.80 1.04
CA LYS A 119 2.36 -20.08 2.47
C LYS A 119 1.91 -18.95 3.38
N LEU A 120 2.11 -17.69 2.97
CA LEU A 120 1.69 -16.51 3.72
C LEU A 120 0.17 -16.43 3.81
N ARG A 121 -0.54 -16.67 2.71
CA ARG A 121 -2.02 -16.70 2.68
C ARG A 121 -2.60 -17.72 3.66
N ALA A 122 -1.94 -18.87 3.82
CA ALA A 122 -2.33 -19.87 4.82
C ALA A 122 -2.07 -19.45 6.28
N ARG A 123 -1.45 -18.29 6.53
CA ARG A 123 -1.12 -17.75 7.87
C ARG A 123 -1.82 -16.42 8.17
N ILE A 124 -2.68 -15.96 7.26
CA ILE A 124 -3.36 -14.67 7.32
C ILE A 124 -4.87 -14.91 7.30
N ALA A 125 -5.62 -14.16 8.09
CA ALA A 125 -7.08 -14.11 8.06
C ALA A 125 -7.56 -12.79 7.43
N ASN A 126 -8.78 -12.82 6.88
CA ASN A 126 -9.45 -11.67 6.30
C ASN A 126 -10.66 -11.28 7.16
N LEU A 127 -10.70 -10.02 7.59
CA LEU A 127 -11.75 -9.47 8.44
C LEU A 127 -12.63 -8.49 7.64
N GLU A 128 -13.88 -8.88 7.40
CA GLU A 128 -14.92 -7.96 6.91
C GLU A 128 -15.54 -7.23 8.10
N ILE A 129 -15.02 -6.05 8.43
CA ILE A 129 -15.52 -5.24 9.53
C ILE A 129 -16.72 -4.42 9.06
N THR A 130 -17.84 -4.55 9.78
CA THR A 130 -19.08 -3.81 9.49
C THR A 130 -19.58 -3.07 10.71
N THR A 131 -20.11 -1.87 10.51
CA THR A 131 -20.64 -1.00 11.56
C THR A 131 -22.08 -0.59 11.26
N ASN A 132 -22.84 -0.25 12.30
CA ASN A 132 -24.20 0.28 12.18
C ASN A 132 -24.26 1.76 11.74
N VAL A 133 -23.13 2.48 11.81
CA VAL A 133 -22.99 3.87 11.37
C VAL A 133 -21.76 4.02 10.47
N PRO A 134 -21.75 4.96 9.49
CA PRO A 134 -20.60 5.17 8.61
C PRO A 134 -19.46 5.89 9.33
N ASP A 135 -18.29 5.97 8.70
CA ASP A 135 -17.12 6.74 9.14
C ASP A 135 -16.68 6.46 10.58
N VAL A 136 -16.60 5.18 10.95
CA VAL A 136 -16.11 4.72 12.24
C VAL A 136 -14.63 4.41 12.13
N ASP A 137 -13.81 4.99 12.99
CA ASP A 137 -12.39 4.68 13.08
C ASP A 137 -12.18 3.27 13.61
N ILE A 138 -11.37 2.50 12.91
CA ILE A 138 -11.00 1.14 13.28
C ILE A 138 -9.51 1.09 13.59
N ALA A 139 -9.19 0.48 14.73
CA ALA A 139 -7.84 0.06 15.07
C ALA A 139 -7.81 -1.46 15.31
N ILE A 140 -6.73 -2.11 14.88
CA ILE A 140 -6.45 -3.52 15.16
C ILE A 140 -5.13 -3.57 15.92
N ASP A 141 -5.13 -4.19 17.10
CA ASP A 141 -3.99 -4.24 18.02
C ASP A 141 -3.40 -2.85 18.27
N ASP A 142 -4.30 -1.89 18.48
CA ASP A 142 -3.98 -0.48 18.75
C ASP A 142 -3.32 0.26 17.56
N VAL A 143 -3.21 -0.39 16.39
CA VAL A 143 -2.75 0.21 15.13
C VAL A 143 -3.96 0.70 14.31
N PRO A 144 -4.03 2.00 13.95
CA PRO A 144 -5.11 2.53 13.11
C PRO A 144 -5.12 1.93 11.69
N HIS A 145 -6.30 1.54 11.22
CA HIS A 145 -6.52 0.97 9.87
C HIS A 145 -7.42 1.84 8.98
N GLY A 146 -7.94 2.95 9.50
CA GLY A 146 -8.82 3.88 8.78
C GLY A 146 -10.27 3.77 9.21
N LYS A 147 -11.19 4.20 8.33
CA LYS A 147 -12.61 4.30 8.64
C LYS A 147 -13.47 3.33 7.82
N THR A 148 -14.54 2.82 8.40
CA THR A 148 -15.56 2.02 7.68
C THR A 148 -16.45 2.88 6.77
N PRO A 149 -16.99 2.32 5.67
CA PRO A 149 -16.77 0.96 5.17
C PRO A 149 -15.45 0.82 4.41
N PHE A 150 -14.79 -0.34 4.56
CA PHE A 150 -13.59 -0.66 3.78
C PHE A 150 -13.96 -1.24 2.41
N GLN A 151 -13.18 -0.92 1.38
CA GLN A 151 -13.37 -1.49 0.03
C GLN A 151 -12.93 -2.96 -0.07
N LYS A 152 -12.02 -3.38 0.81
CA LYS A 152 -11.48 -4.74 0.89
C LYS A 152 -11.44 -5.17 2.36
N PRO A 153 -11.55 -6.48 2.66
CA PRO A 153 -11.30 -6.99 4.00
C PRO A 153 -9.93 -6.57 4.53
N LEU A 154 -9.84 -6.37 5.83
CA LEU A 154 -8.56 -6.13 6.49
C LEU A 154 -7.85 -7.47 6.72
N MET A 155 -6.56 -7.53 6.39
CA MET A 155 -5.74 -8.72 6.60
C MET A 155 -5.07 -8.65 7.97
N VAL A 156 -5.11 -9.76 8.71
CA VAL A 156 -4.42 -9.92 10.00
C VAL A 156 -3.69 -11.25 10.02
N GLY A 157 -2.66 -11.38 10.86
CA GLY A 157 -2.04 -12.68 11.10
C GLY A 157 -3.02 -13.68 11.72
N ALA A 158 -2.71 -14.98 11.66
CA ALA A 158 -3.40 -15.94 12.51
C ALA A 158 -3.06 -15.67 13.99
N GLY A 159 -4.06 -15.72 14.86
CA GLY A 159 -3.90 -15.46 16.28
C GLY A 159 -5.05 -14.65 16.86
N ARG A 160 -4.77 -14.00 18.00
CA ARG A 160 -5.74 -13.20 18.73
C ARG A 160 -5.52 -11.72 18.44
N HIS A 161 -6.57 -11.03 18.00
CA HIS A 161 -6.55 -9.62 17.66
C HIS A 161 -7.57 -8.82 18.47
N ARG A 162 -7.19 -7.61 18.86
CA ARG A 162 -8.09 -6.62 19.46
C ARG A 162 -8.55 -5.64 18.40
N ILE A 163 -9.84 -5.65 18.10
CA ILE A 163 -10.47 -4.73 17.14
C ILE A 163 -11.21 -3.67 17.94
N THR A 164 -10.83 -2.41 17.76
CA THR A 164 -11.47 -1.26 18.41
C THR A 164 -12.13 -0.39 17.37
N ALA A 165 -13.43 -0.12 17.55
CA ALA A 165 -14.21 0.84 16.80
C ALA A 165 -14.47 2.08 17.66
N SER A 166 -14.20 3.26 17.12
CA SER A 166 -14.44 4.53 17.78
C SER A 166 -15.02 5.56 16.82
N LYS A 167 -15.88 6.43 17.36
CA LYS A 167 -16.46 7.56 16.64
C LYS A 167 -16.86 8.63 17.66
N GLU A 168 -16.65 9.90 17.33
CA GLU A 168 -17.11 11.01 18.16
C GLU A 168 -18.63 10.94 18.36
N GLY A 169 -19.10 11.18 19.59
CA GLY A 169 -20.51 11.04 19.96
C GLY A 169 -20.96 9.61 20.27
N PHE A 170 -20.11 8.60 20.08
CA PHE A 170 -20.43 7.19 20.36
C PHE A 170 -19.53 6.60 21.44
N ARG A 171 -20.04 5.58 22.14
CA ARG A 171 -19.23 4.72 23.02
C ARG A 171 -18.33 3.85 22.15
N SER A 172 -17.04 3.80 22.47
CA SER A 172 -16.11 2.93 21.76
C SER A 172 -16.44 1.47 22.03
N VAL A 173 -16.27 0.63 21.02
CA VAL A 173 -16.52 -0.81 21.09
C VAL A 173 -15.22 -1.53 20.85
N THR A 174 -14.88 -2.47 21.72
CA THR A 174 -13.71 -3.32 21.53
C THR A 174 -14.14 -4.78 21.50
N LYS A 175 -13.70 -5.51 20.48
CA LYS A 175 -13.95 -6.93 20.31
C LYS A 175 -12.62 -7.67 20.17
N LEU A 176 -12.46 -8.72 20.96
CA LEU A 176 -11.37 -9.67 20.80
C LEU A 176 -11.83 -10.76 19.84
N VAL A 177 -10.99 -11.06 18.85
CA VAL A 177 -11.25 -12.14 17.88
C VAL A 177 -10.05 -13.08 17.87
N GLU A 178 -10.32 -14.36 17.72
CA GLU A 178 -9.30 -15.36 17.46
C GLU A 178 -9.54 -15.91 16.05
N VAL A 179 -8.50 -15.94 15.24
CA VAL A 179 -8.56 -16.33 13.83
C VAL A 179 -7.48 -17.34 13.50
N ALA A 180 -7.85 -18.37 12.77
CA ALA A 180 -6.90 -19.26 12.12
C ALA A 180 -6.43 -18.65 10.79
N GLY A 181 -5.32 -19.16 10.27
CA GLY A 181 -4.88 -18.79 8.93
C GLY A 181 -5.89 -19.24 7.87
N ALA A 182 -6.02 -18.44 6.81
CA ALA A 182 -7.02 -18.54 5.75
C ALA A 182 -8.48 -18.29 6.18
N ASP A 183 -8.76 -17.95 7.44
CA ASP A 183 -10.11 -17.56 7.86
C ASP A 183 -10.59 -16.33 7.08
N SER A 184 -11.90 -16.28 6.84
CA SER A 184 -12.59 -15.10 6.36
C SER A 184 -13.82 -14.87 7.24
N LEU A 185 -13.76 -13.87 8.10
CA LEU A 185 -14.77 -13.61 9.12
C LEU A 185 -15.42 -12.25 8.92
N LYS A 186 -16.74 -12.21 9.12
CA LYS A 186 -17.49 -10.97 9.25
C LYS A 186 -17.54 -10.54 10.71
N ILE A 187 -17.09 -9.32 10.99
CA ILE A 187 -17.00 -8.75 12.34
C ILE A 187 -17.97 -7.57 12.45
N PRO A 188 -19.21 -7.79 12.93
CA PRO A 188 -20.13 -6.70 13.22
C PRO A 188 -19.72 -5.99 14.52
N LEU A 189 -19.67 -4.66 14.46
CA LEU A 189 -19.42 -3.76 15.58
C LEU A 189 -20.57 -2.75 15.67
N VAL A 190 -21.33 -2.79 16.75
CA VAL A 190 -22.51 -1.92 16.96
C VAL A 190 -22.14 -0.82 17.93
N LEU A 191 -22.11 0.42 17.46
CA LEU A 191 -21.82 1.60 18.27
C LEU A 191 -23.12 2.18 18.83
N GLU A 192 -23.10 2.47 20.12
CA GLU A 192 -24.17 3.14 20.85
C GLU A 192 -23.81 4.62 21.06
N ALA A 193 -24.78 5.52 20.91
CA ALA A 193 -24.59 6.93 21.21
C ALA A 193 -24.21 7.13 22.68
N ARG A 194 -23.36 8.11 22.98
CA ARG A 194 -23.13 8.53 24.36
C ARG A 194 -24.37 9.26 24.85
N GLU A 195 -24.95 8.77 25.94
CA GLU A 195 -25.96 9.53 26.67
C GLU A 195 -25.30 10.81 27.22
N SER A 196 -25.96 11.94 26.95
CA SER A 196 -25.58 13.29 27.37
C SER A 196 -25.90 13.57 28.82
#